data_AF-A0A9E0J2A3-F1
#
_entry.id   AF-A0A9E0J2A3-F1
#
_cell.length_a   1.000
_cell.length_b   1.000
_cell.length_c   1.000
_cell.angle_alpha   90.00
_cell.angle_beta   90.00
_cell.angle_gamma   90.00
#
_symmetry.space_group_name_H-M   'P 1'
#
loop_
_entity.id
_entity.type
_entity.pdbx_description
1 polymer ?
#
loop_
_entity_poly.entity_id
_entity_poly.type
_entity_poly.pdbx_seq_one_letter_code
_entity_poly.pdbx_strand_id
1 'polypeptide(L)' 'IPVATFAIGEAGATNAALFAISMLALNDADIAARLTDFRGRQKAKVLAKTLDLP' A
#
# COMPACT_ATOMS: atom_id res chain seq x y z
N ILE A 1 -23.10 -10.16 7.86
CA ILE A 1 -22.53 -8.79 7.80
C ILE A 1 -21.06 -8.90 7.41
N PRO A 2 -20.58 -8.33 6.30
CA PRO A 2 -19.21 -8.54 5.82
C PRO A 2 -18.19 -7.67 6.56
N VAL A 3 -16.94 -8.16 6.66
CA VAL A 3 -15.78 -7.45 7.22
C VAL A 3 -14.57 -7.71 6.33
N ALA A 4 -13.85 -6.65 5.94
CA ALA A 4 -12.56 -6.79 5.26
C ALA A 4 -11.46 -7.04 6.30
N THR A 5 -10.93 -8.27 6.34
CA THR A 5 -9.95 -8.71 7.34
C THR A 5 -8.52 -8.52 6.84
N PHE A 6 -7.63 -8.06 7.72
CA PHE A 6 -6.21 -7.84 7.44
C PHE A 6 -5.33 -8.64 8.42
N ALA A 7 -4.03 -8.66 8.15
CA ALA A 7 -3.05 -9.31 9.03
C ALA A 7 -3.10 -8.77 10.47
N ILE A 8 -2.55 -9.51 11.42
CA ILE A 8 -2.42 -9.05 12.80
C ILE A 8 -1.30 -8.00 12.90
N GLY A 9 -1.49 -6.98 13.72
CA GLY A 9 -0.46 -5.99 14.06
C GLY A 9 -0.26 -4.90 13.00
N GLU A 10 0.93 -4.30 12.99
CA GLU A 10 1.26 -3.10 12.20
C GLU A 10 1.08 -3.30 10.69
N ALA A 11 1.45 -4.48 10.19
CA ALA A 11 1.23 -4.82 8.77
C ALA A 11 -0.26 -4.81 8.41
N GLY A 12 -1.12 -5.27 9.32
CA GLY A 12 -2.57 -5.22 9.18
C GLY A 12 -3.11 -3.80 9.15
N ALA A 13 -2.70 -2.98 10.12
CA ALA A 13 -3.11 -1.58 10.21
C ALA A 13 -2.70 -0.80 8.94
N THR A 14 -1.47 -1.00 8.47
CA THR A 14 -0.96 -0.37 7.23
C THR A 14 -1.79 -0.80 6.02
N ASN A 15 -2.07 -2.09 5.88
CA ASN A 15 -2.85 -2.60 4.74
C ASN A 15 -4.32 -2.18 4.80
N ALA A 16 -4.92 -2.07 5.99
CA ALA A 16 -6.27 -1.55 6.17
C ALA A 16 -6.37 -0.07 5.73
N ALA A 17 -5.38 0.75 6.09
CA ALA A 17 -5.29 2.13 5.63
C ALA A 17 -5.14 2.22 4.10
N LEU A 18 -4.23 1.45 3.51
CA LEU A 18 -4.05 1.41 2.05
C LEU A 18 -5.30 0.91 1.32
N PHE A 19 -6.05 -0.02 1.92
CA PHE A 19 -7.33 -0.48 1.39
C PHE A 19 -8.38 0.64 1.39
N ALA A 20 -8.55 1.34 2.53
CA ALA A 20 -9.45 2.48 2.61
C ALA A 20 -9.07 3.59 1.60
N ILE A 21 -7.78 3.90 1.49
CA ILE A 21 -7.25 4.86 0.50
C ILE A 21 -7.60 4.41 -0.93
N SER A 22 -7.50 3.11 -1.24
CA SER A 22 -7.88 2.59 -2.56
C SER A 22 -9.37 2.73 -2.87
N MET A 23 -10.24 2.65 -1.87
CA MET A 23 -11.67 2.92 -2.05
C MET A 23 -11.94 4.41 -2.33
N LEU A 24 -11.26 5.31 -1.61
CA LEU A 24 -11.38 6.76 -1.82
C LEU A 24 -10.84 7.19 -3.20
N ALA A 25 -9.72 6.60 -3.62
CA ALA A 25 -9.08 6.88 -4.91
C ALA A 25 -10.00 6.61 -6.13
N LEU A 26 -11.07 5.82 -5.98
CA LEU A 26 -12.03 5.59 -7.05
C LEU A 26 -12.78 6.88 -7.45
N ASN A 27 -12.91 7.83 -6.54
CA ASN A 27 -13.66 9.07 -6.74
C ASN A 27 -12.83 10.35 -6.52
N ASP A 28 -11.54 10.20 -6.19
CA ASP A 28 -10.64 11.32 -5.91
C ASP A 28 -9.30 11.13 -6.64
N ALA A 29 -9.06 11.97 -7.64
CA ALA A 29 -7.89 11.91 -8.51
C ALA A 29 -6.58 12.28 -7.79
N ASP A 30 -6.61 13.16 -6.77
CA ASP A 30 -5.43 13.51 -5.98
C ASP A 30 -5.01 12.31 -5.12
N ILE A 31 -5.97 11.67 -4.46
CA ILE A 31 -5.72 10.46 -3.67
C ILE A 31 -5.20 9.34 -4.58
N ALA A 32 -5.75 9.18 -5.79
CA ALA A 32 -5.29 8.19 -6.76
C ALA A 32 -3.83 8.41 -7.20
N ALA A 33 -3.46 9.67 -7.46
CA ALA A 33 -2.07 10.04 -7.79
C ALA A 33 -1.13 9.70 -6.63
N ARG A 34 -1.48 10.10 -5.40
CA ARG A 34 -0.68 9.84 -4.20
C ARG A 34 -0.52 8.36 -3.90
N LEU A 35 -1.57 7.55 -4.10
CA LEU A 35 -1.51 6.10 -3.94
C LEU A 35 -0.58 5.46 -4.99
N THR A 36 -0.63 5.95 -6.23
CA THR A 36 0.25 5.51 -7.32
C THR A 36 1.71 5.82 -7.00
N ASP A 37 2.00 7.03 -6.54
CA ASP A 37 3.34 7.43 -6.14
C ASP A 37 3.87 6.62 -4.96
N PHE A 38 3.03 6.33 -3.96
CA PHE A 38 3.39 5.48 -2.83
C PHE A 38 3.83 4.09 -3.31
N ARG A 39 3.03 3.46 -4.18
CA ARG A 39 3.35 2.15 -4.77
C ARG A 39 4.61 2.21 -5.63
N GLY A 40 4.81 3.30 -6.38
CA GLY A 40 6.01 3.55 -7.17
C GLY A 40 7.27 3.61 -6.30
N ARG A 41 7.24 4.37 -5.20
CA ARG A 41 8.33 4.43 -4.22
C ARG A 41 8.62 3.07 -3.58
N GLN A 42 7.59 2.31 -3.22
CA GLN A 42 7.77 0.97 -2.65
C GLN A 42 8.43 0.02 -3.65
N LYS A 43 8.02 0.05 -4.93
CA LYS A 43 8.67 -0.71 -6.01
C LYS A 43 10.13 -0.31 -6.16
N ALA A 44 10.40 0.99 -6.25
CA ALA A 44 11.77 1.51 -6.39
C ALA A 44 12.66 1.10 -5.21
N LYS A 45 12.13 1.12 -3.98
CA LYS A 45 12.84 0.67 -2.77
C LYS A 45 13.31 -0.78 -2.87
N VAL A 46 12.46 -1.66 -3.40
CA VAL A 46 12.84 -3.08 -3.57
C VAL A 46 13.86 -3.24 -4.69
N LEU A 47 13.68 -2.54 -5.82
CA LEU A 47 14.63 -2.60 -6.95
C LEU A 47 16.02 -2.05 -6.60
N ALA A 48 16.10 -1.07 -5.71
CA ALA A 48 17.35 -0.52 -5.21
C ALA A 48 18.07 -1.45 -4.21
N LYS A 49 17.42 -2.54 -3.77
CA LYS A 49 18.01 -3.48 -2.81
C LYS A 49 18.90 -4.48 -3.55
N THR A 50 20.17 -4.56 -3.19
CA THR A 50 21.06 -5.64 -3.61
C THR A 50 20.80 -6.88 -2.75
N LEU A 51 20.81 -8.06 -3.37
CA LEU A 51 20.76 -9.32 -2.64
C LEU A 51 22.15 -9.58 -2.05
N ASP A 52 22.25 -9.62 -0.73
CA ASP A 52 23.37 -10.30 -0.06
C ASP A 52 23.10 -11.80 -0.16
N LEU A 53 23.71 -12.43 -1.15
CA LEU A 53 23.78 -13.88 -1.24
C LEU A 53 25.07 -14.34 -0.54
N PRO A 54 25.03 -15.40 0.29
CA PRO A 54 26.23 -16.05 0.80
C PRO A 54 27.04 -16.72 -0.31
#